data_AF-A0A1V8UAY7-F1
#
_entry.id   AF-A0A1V8UAY7-F1
#
_cell.length_a   1.000
_cell.length_b   1.000
_cell.length_c   1.000
_cell.angle_alpha   90.00
_cell.angle_beta   90.00
_cell.angle_gamma   90.00
#
_symmetry.space_group_name_H-M   'P 1'
#
loop_
_entity.id
_entity.type
_entity.pdbx_description
1 polymer ?
#
loop_
_entity_poly.entity_id
_entity_poly.type
_entity_poly.pdbx_seq_one_letter_code
_entity_poly.pdbx_strand_id
1 'polypeptide(L)'
;MSIDWYTFGFYDDPIVTGVIEDSGTGFTEGFTRPESDTSNFTYVAENLGCTGYGEDSTGLLRCMREVDALVINDFVEKVQRTGQLVLYFVPVVDEKLQFANITERALQGKQAKTPAIIGTNLQDGLAFVQPYSADNPDYATGAIYDDLLFFCPATQSTALRDRTGQQTYRFMYAGNFTNVSPRFWLGAYHGSEQPLVFGTYPNYRGNSTQLEYETSAAMQDAWVTFARNGAAGLEAMGWKEHNVGQANIREFGAGVPARDISLAEREAKCLTTPAAE
;
A
#
# COMPACT_ATOMS: atom_id res chain seq x y z
N MET A 1 -1.16 3.46 1.37
CA MET A 1 -0.54 4.32 2.41
C MET A 1 -1.12 5.74 2.41
N SER A 2 -0.97 6.52 1.34
CA SER A 2 -1.39 7.94 1.30
C SER A 2 -2.86 8.18 1.66
N ILE A 3 -3.75 7.28 1.24
CA ILE A 3 -5.18 7.33 1.56
C ILE A 3 -5.41 7.17 3.08
N ASP A 4 -4.69 6.27 3.74
CA ASP A 4 -4.82 6.09 5.18
C ASP A 4 -4.28 7.31 5.93
N TRP A 5 -3.08 7.80 5.58
CA TRP A 5 -2.51 9.03 6.17
C TRP A 5 -3.41 10.26 6.00
N TYR A 6 -4.11 10.38 4.87
CA TYR A 6 -5.12 11.41 4.67
C TYR A 6 -6.18 11.38 5.80
N THR A 7 -6.62 10.20 6.26
CA THR A 7 -7.61 10.07 7.35
C THR A 7 -7.10 10.61 8.68
N PHE A 8 -5.78 10.62 8.91
CA PHE A 8 -5.17 11.19 10.11
C PHE A 8 -4.91 12.70 9.99
N GLY A 9 -4.56 13.17 8.79
CA GLY A 9 -4.30 14.58 8.51
C GLY A 9 -5.58 15.42 8.50
N PHE A 10 -6.63 14.90 7.88
CA PHE A 10 -7.94 15.56 7.70
C PHE A 10 -9.03 14.84 8.49
N TYR A 11 -8.76 14.60 9.77
CA TYR A 11 -9.63 13.79 10.63
C TYR A 11 -10.95 14.49 10.99
N ASP A 12 -10.95 15.82 11.04
CA ASP A 12 -12.06 16.67 11.48
C ASP A 12 -12.90 17.23 10.31
N ASP A 13 -12.31 17.38 9.12
CA ASP A 13 -12.99 17.80 7.90
C ASP A 13 -12.61 16.92 6.69
N PRO A 14 -12.97 15.62 6.68
CA PRO A 14 -12.67 14.75 5.56
C PRO A 14 -13.58 15.06 4.36
N ILE A 15 -12.99 15.29 3.17
CA ILE A 15 -13.73 15.44 1.91
C ILE A 15 -14.21 14.11 1.29
N VAL A 16 -14.03 13.00 2.00
CA VAL A 16 -14.37 11.64 1.53
C VAL A 16 -15.32 10.96 2.51
N THR A 17 -16.17 10.07 1.99
CA THR A 17 -17.15 9.30 2.79
C THR A 17 -16.71 7.87 3.06
N GLY A 18 -15.58 7.44 2.52
CA GLY A 18 -15.04 6.09 2.60
C GLY A 18 -13.67 6.04 1.95
N VAL A 19 -12.85 5.08 2.36
CA VAL A 19 -11.49 4.89 1.84
C VAL A 19 -11.27 3.46 1.36
N ILE A 20 -10.42 3.29 0.36
CA ILE A 20 -10.00 1.97 -0.14
C ILE A 20 -8.46 1.95 -0.11
N GLU A 21 -7.90 0.95 0.54
CA GLU A 21 -6.47 0.79 0.79
C GLU A 21 -5.98 -0.56 0.25
N ASP A 22 -5.51 -0.52 -1.00
CA ASP A 22 -4.96 -1.69 -1.69
C ASP A 22 -3.46 -1.82 -1.36
N SER A 23 -3.09 -2.89 -0.66
CA SER A 23 -1.70 -3.26 -0.32
C SER A 23 -0.87 -2.12 0.28
N GLY A 24 -1.46 -1.29 1.15
CA GLY A 24 -0.69 -0.33 1.91
C GLY A 24 -1.52 0.56 2.84
N THR A 25 -1.10 0.65 4.09
CA THR A 25 -1.76 1.42 5.15
C THR A 25 -0.77 2.39 5.81
N GLY A 26 -1.21 3.18 6.77
CA GLY A 26 -0.34 4.06 7.54
C GLY A 26 0.69 3.31 8.40
N PHE A 27 0.49 2.02 8.63
CA PHE A 27 1.39 1.12 9.38
C PHE A 27 2.50 0.49 8.52
N THR A 28 2.51 0.72 7.21
CA THR A 28 3.57 0.19 6.35
C THR A 28 4.88 0.98 6.62
N GLU A 29 5.77 0.39 7.41
CA GLU A 29 7.03 0.98 7.85
C GLU A 29 8.09 1.04 6.73
N GLY A 30 9.15 1.83 6.94
CA GLY A 30 10.28 1.95 5.99
C GLY A 30 10.05 2.93 4.83
N PHE A 31 8.89 3.59 4.78
CA PHE A 31 8.52 4.58 3.75
C PHE A 31 8.32 5.99 4.31
N THR A 32 9.01 6.32 5.40
CA THR A 32 9.02 7.68 5.97
C THR A 32 10.42 8.10 6.39
N ARG A 33 10.66 9.40 6.49
CA ARG A 33 11.91 9.96 7.03
C ARG A 33 11.65 11.08 8.04
N PRO A 34 12.59 11.33 8.97
CA PRO A 34 12.54 12.51 9.83
C PRO A 34 12.65 13.79 9.01
N GLU A 35 11.96 14.85 9.41
CA GLU A 35 12.02 16.18 8.76
C GLU A 35 13.43 16.77 8.73
N SER A 36 14.25 16.48 9.73
CA SER A 36 15.64 16.92 9.81
C SER A 36 16.56 16.25 8.79
N ASP A 37 16.13 15.14 8.17
CA ASP A 37 16.98 14.36 7.28
C ASP A 37 16.86 14.83 5.82
N THR A 38 17.70 15.82 5.48
CA THR A 38 17.79 16.37 4.13
C THR A 38 18.91 15.74 3.29
N SER A 39 19.55 14.67 3.78
CA SER A 39 20.80 14.13 3.22
C SER A 39 20.71 13.76 1.75
N ASN A 40 19.62 13.13 1.30
CA ASN A 40 19.44 12.77 -0.11
C ASN A 40 19.27 13.99 -1.01
N PHE A 41 18.52 14.99 -0.55
CA PHE A 41 18.34 16.24 -1.30
C PHE A 41 19.68 16.96 -1.45
N THR A 42 20.43 17.11 -0.35
CA THR A 42 21.75 17.75 -0.36
C THR A 42 22.71 16.99 -1.27
N TYR A 43 22.76 15.66 -1.20
CA TYR A 43 23.61 14.84 -2.05
C TYR A 43 23.30 15.04 -3.54
N VAL A 44 22.03 15.02 -3.94
CA VAL A 44 21.64 15.28 -5.34
C VAL A 44 22.03 16.70 -5.75
N ALA A 45 21.77 17.70 -4.88
CA ALA A 45 22.06 19.09 -5.19
C ALA A 45 23.56 19.35 -5.41
N GLU A 46 24.42 18.81 -4.54
CA GLU A 46 25.88 18.96 -4.67
C GLU A 46 26.41 18.32 -5.95
N ASN A 47 25.85 17.17 -6.36
CA ASN A 47 26.27 16.47 -7.58
C ASN A 47 25.71 17.09 -8.87
N LEU A 48 24.74 18.00 -8.78
CA LEU A 48 24.17 18.72 -9.90
C LEU A 48 24.65 20.17 -10.00
N GLY A 49 25.73 20.50 -9.27
CA GLY A 49 26.39 21.81 -9.34
C GLY A 49 25.84 22.85 -8.36
N CYS A 50 24.83 22.51 -7.56
CA CYS A 50 24.33 23.35 -6.48
C CYS A 50 25.18 23.18 -5.21
N THR A 51 26.42 23.68 -5.27
CA THR A 51 27.41 23.58 -4.19
C THR A 51 27.63 24.92 -3.49
N GLY A 52 28.23 24.89 -2.29
CA GLY A 52 28.68 26.10 -1.59
C GLY A 52 27.59 26.86 -0.81
N TYR A 53 26.44 26.24 -0.56
CA TYR A 53 25.33 26.87 0.18
C TYR A 53 25.40 26.67 1.70
N GLY A 54 26.11 25.67 2.22
CA GLY A 54 26.22 25.45 3.67
C GLY A 54 24.85 25.34 4.34
N GLU A 55 24.56 26.24 5.29
CA GLU A 55 23.25 26.33 5.98
C GLU A 55 22.18 27.13 5.20
N ASP A 56 22.51 27.74 4.05
CA ASP A 56 21.56 28.48 3.21
C ASP A 56 20.67 27.54 2.36
N SER A 57 19.67 26.96 3.03
CA SER A 57 18.68 26.08 2.39
C SER A 57 17.84 26.80 1.32
N THR A 58 17.64 28.12 1.44
CA THR A 58 16.86 28.92 0.47
C THR A 58 17.65 29.11 -0.82
N GLY A 59 18.95 29.42 -0.71
CA GLY A 59 19.86 29.48 -1.85
C GLY A 59 20.01 28.13 -2.54
N LEU A 60 20.19 27.05 -1.76
CA LEU A 60 20.30 25.69 -2.28
C LEU A 60 19.05 25.29 -3.08
N LEU A 61 17.85 25.52 -2.51
CA LEU A 61 16.58 25.25 -3.19
C LEU A 61 16.39 26.11 -4.44
N ARG A 62 16.80 27.39 -4.40
CA ARG A 62 16.74 28.26 -5.57
C ARG A 62 17.60 27.71 -6.70
N CYS A 63 18.83 27.29 -6.41
CA CYS A 63 19.71 26.67 -7.41
C CYS A 63 19.08 25.41 -8.00
N MET A 64 18.57 24.52 -7.16
CA MET A 64 17.96 23.26 -7.62
C MET A 64 16.72 23.46 -8.50
N ARG A 65 15.99 24.56 -8.32
CA ARG A 65 14.84 24.91 -9.18
C ARG A 65 15.24 25.34 -10.59
N GLU A 66 16.49 25.72 -10.81
CA GLU A 66 17.02 26.05 -12.14
C GLU A 66 17.57 24.81 -12.87
N VAL A 67 17.74 23.67 -12.17
CA VAL A 67 18.21 22.42 -12.77
C VAL A 67 17.05 21.75 -13.50
N ASP A 68 17.29 21.34 -14.75
CA ASP A 68 16.30 20.62 -15.55
C ASP A 68 15.85 19.31 -14.86
N ALA A 69 14.55 19.05 -14.87
CA ALA A 69 13.97 17.91 -14.16
C ALA A 69 14.46 16.55 -14.70
N LEU A 70 14.74 16.44 -16.01
CA LEU A 70 15.29 15.20 -16.59
C LEU A 70 16.73 14.98 -16.14
N VAL A 71 17.52 16.05 -15.98
CA VAL A 71 18.87 15.96 -15.41
C VAL A 71 18.84 15.44 -13.97
N ILE A 72 17.87 15.92 -13.16
CA ILE A 72 17.67 15.41 -11.80
C ILE A 72 17.30 13.91 -11.83
N ASN A 73 16.33 13.54 -12.68
CA ASN A 73 15.85 12.17 -12.78
C ASN A 73 16.96 11.21 -13.23
N ASP A 74 17.70 11.57 -14.29
CA ASP A 74 18.80 10.76 -14.85
C ASP A 74 19.91 10.55 -13.81
N PHE A 75 20.22 11.56 -13.00
CA PHE A 75 21.19 11.44 -11.92
C PHE A 75 20.70 10.46 -10.84
N VAL A 76 19.47 10.61 -10.35
CA VAL A 76 18.91 9.73 -9.32
C VAL A 76 18.84 8.29 -9.80
N GLU A 77 18.38 8.06 -11.04
CA GLU A 77 18.33 6.74 -11.67
C GLU A 77 19.72 6.12 -11.76
N LYS A 78 20.72 6.89 -12.23
CA LYS A 78 22.10 6.42 -12.34
C LYS A 78 22.63 5.96 -10.98
N VAL A 79 22.45 6.76 -9.93
CA VAL A 79 22.90 6.42 -8.56
C VAL A 79 22.24 5.12 -8.09
N GLN A 80 20.90 5.04 -8.21
CA GLN A 80 20.15 3.84 -7.80
C GLN A 80 20.60 2.57 -8.54
N ARG A 81 20.84 2.66 -9.86
CA ARG A 81 21.31 1.52 -10.67
C ARG A 81 22.69 0.99 -10.25
N THR A 82 23.56 1.82 -9.69
CA THR A 82 24.86 1.36 -9.19
C THR A 82 24.75 0.51 -7.93
N GLY A 83 23.66 0.65 -7.17
CA GLY A 83 23.44 -0.06 -5.91
C GLY A 83 24.41 0.32 -4.77
N GLN A 84 25.28 1.32 -4.96
CA GLN A 84 26.24 1.76 -3.94
C GLN A 84 25.61 2.69 -2.90
N LEU A 85 24.59 3.45 -3.31
CA LEU A 85 23.84 4.37 -2.47
C LEU A 85 22.36 4.25 -2.85
N VAL A 86 21.48 4.18 -1.86
CA VAL A 86 20.04 4.12 -2.11
C VAL A 86 19.40 5.48 -1.80
N LEU A 87 18.87 6.12 -2.84
CA LEU A 87 18.19 7.41 -2.73
C LEU A 87 16.67 7.24 -2.62
N TYR A 88 16.14 7.35 -1.39
CA TYR A 88 14.71 7.41 -1.14
C TYR A 88 14.21 8.85 -0.96
N PHE A 89 13.22 9.22 -1.77
CA PHE A 89 12.40 10.43 -1.62
C PHE A 89 10.99 9.99 -1.25
N VAL A 90 10.77 9.83 0.04
CA VAL A 90 9.54 9.30 0.65
C VAL A 90 8.89 10.38 1.52
N PRO A 91 7.64 10.20 1.94
CA PRO A 91 7.00 11.09 2.90
C PRO A 91 7.85 11.38 4.13
N VAL A 92 7.69 12.58 4.66
CA VAL A 92 8.43 13.07 5.81
C VAL A 92 7.48 13.18 7.00
N VAL A 93 7.92 12.75 8.18
CA VAL A 93 7.20 12.93 9.43
C VAL A 93 7.16 14.43 9.77
N ASP A 94 6.05 15.09 9.42
CA ASP A 94 5.88 16.54 9.52
C ASP A 94 4.83 16.96 10.56
N GLU A 95 4.22 15.97 11.24
CA GLU A 95 3.12 16.14 12.21
C GLU A 95 1.91 16.90 11.64
N LYS A 96 1.72 16.86 10.31
CA LYS A 96 0.58 17.49 9.61
C LYS A 96 -0.13 16.51 8.69
N LEU A 97 0.62 15.85 7.81
CA LEU A 97 0.11 14.85 6.87
C LEU A 97 0.68 13.47 7.18
N GLN A 98 1.88 13.41 7.75
CA GLN A 98 2.47 12.19 8.28
C GLN A 98 2.79 12.40 9.77
N PHE A 99 2.44 11.42 10.59
CA PHE A 99 2.61 11.47 12.04
C PHE A 99 3.49 10.33 12.53
N ALA A 100 4.33 10.60 13.52
CA ALA A 100 5.18 9.57 14.13
C ALA A 100 4.36 8.46 14.80
N ASN A 101 3.23 8.81 15.44
CA ASN A 101 2.40 7.88 16.19
C ASN A 101 0.91 7.95 15.78
N ILE A 102 0.59 7.28 14.68
CA ILE A 102 -0.80 7.18 14.19
C ILE A 102 -1.73 6.41 15.13
N THR A 103 -1.20 5.47 15.94
CA THR A 103 -1.99 4.71 16.91
C THR A 103 -2.53 5.62 18.01
N GLU A 104 -1.65 6.37 18.68
CA GLU A 104 -2.05 7.33 19.70
C GLU A 104 -3.01 8.38 19.13
N ARG A 105 -2.72 8.87 17.93
CA ARG A 105 -3.55 9.86 17.23
C ARG A 105 -4.99 9.35 17.03
N ALA A 106 -5.17 8.13 16.52
CA ALA A 106 -6.51 7.55 16.38
C ALA A 106 -7.22 7.33 17.73
N LEU A 107 -6.50 6.91 18.77
CA LEU A 107 -7.06 6.75 20.12
C LEU A 107 -7.50 8.08 20.75
N GLN A 108 -6.89 9.19 20.36
CA GLN A 108 -7.32 10.55 20.71
C GLN A 108 -8.50 11.04 19.85
N GLY A 109 -9.07 10.20 18.98
CA GLY A 109 -10.15 10.56 18.07
C GLY A 109 -9.70 11.35 16.83
N LYS A 110 -8.39 11.43 16.57
CA LYS A 110 -7.82 12.18 15.43
C LYS A 110 -7.60 11.29 14.20
N GLN A 111 -8.61 10.52 13.85
CA GLN A 111 -8.72 9.79 12.59
C GLN A 111 -10.14 9.95 12.04
N ALA A 112 -10.27 10.28 10.76
CA ALA A 112 -11.56 10.48 10.09
C ALA A 112 -12.45 9.26 10.26
N LYS A 113 -13.69 9.46 10.70
CA LYS A 113 -14.66 8.38 10.93
C LYS A 113 -15.38 7.99 9.64
N THR A 114 -14.67 7.27 8.78
CA THR A 114 -15.19 6.75 7.51
C THR A 114 -15.02 5.23 7.45
N PRO A 115 -15.93 4.47 6.82
CA PRO A 115 -15.69 3.05 6.54
C PRO A 115 -14.49 2.88 5.60
N ALA A 116 -13.84 1.71 5.66
CA ALA A 116 -12.70 1.40 4.80
C ALA A 116 -12.82 0.00 4.18
N ILE A 117 -12.38 -0.12 2.93
CA ILE A 117 -11.95 -1.40 2.36
C ILE A 117 -10.42 -1.45 2.51
N ILE A 118 -9.90 -2.50 3.11
CA ILE A 118 -8.45 -2.70 3.26
C ILE A 118 -8.11 -4.09 2.74
N GLY A 119 -7.09 -4.23 1.90
CA GLY A 119 -6.69 -5.55 1.44
C GLY A 119 -5.25 -5.67 1.02
N THR A 120 -4.90 -6.91 0.71
CA THR A 120 -3.58 -7.31 0.25
C THR A 120 -3.75 -8.35 -0.85
N ASN A 121 -2.66 -8.60 -1.56
CA ASN A 121 -2.55 -9.72 -2.47
C ASN A 121 -1.93 -10.92 -1.75
N LEU A 122 -2.14 -12.13 -2.27
CA LEU A 122 -1.63 -13.35 -1.65
C LEU A 122 -0.09 -13.42 -1.65
N GLN A 123 0.56 -12.74 -2.59
CA GLN A 123 2.02 -12.71 -2.76
C GLN A 123 2.56 -11.28 -3.01
N ASP A 124 2.06 -10.27 -2.29
CA ASP A 124 2.58 -8.89 -2.39
C ASP A 124 4.11 -8.85 -2.26
N GLY A 125 4.66 -9.58 -1.29
CA GLY A 125 6.08 -9.52 -0.95
C GLY A 125 7.05 -10.04 -2.03
N LEU A 126 6.61 -10.92 -2.93
CA LEU A 126 7.51 -11.56 -3.92
C LEU A 126 8.13 -10.56 -4.91
N ALA A 127 7.42 -9.48 -5.23
CA ALA A 127 7.92 -8.46 -6.16
C ALA A 127 9.08 -7.63 -5.58
N PHE A 128 9.29 -7.68 -4.26
CA PHE A 128 10.27 -6.86 -3.54
C PHE A 128 11.57 -7.62 -3.21
N VAL A 129 11.63 -8.93 -3.50
CA VAL A 129 12.82 -9.75 -3.24
C VAL A 129 14.02 -9.27 -4.06
N GLN A 130 15.14 -9.07 -3.38
CA GLN A 130 16.41 -8.68 -4.00
C GLN A 130 17.52 -9.70 -3.67
N PRO A 131 18.49 -9.93 -4.59
CA PRO A 131 18.49 -9.44 -5.97
C PRO A 131 17.36 -10.07 -6.78
N TYR A 132 16.81 -9.30 -7.73
CA TYR A 132 15.79 -9.82 -8.63
C TYR A 132 16.29 -11.07 -9.38
N SER A 133 15.46 -12.11 -9.39
CA SER A 133 15.68 -13.35 -10.14
C SER A 133 14.57 -13.52 -11.15
N ALA A 134 14.91 -13.77 -12.42
CA ALA A 134 13.90 -13.94 -13.46
C ALA A 134 13.14 -15.27 -13.36
N ASP A 135 13.77 -16.29 -12.78
CA ASP A 135 13.31 -17.68 -12.87
C ASP A 135 12.98 -18.31 -11.51
N ASN A 136 13.65 -17.88 -10.44
CA ASN A 136 13.50 -18.47 -9.11
C ASN A 136 13.78 -17.44 -8.02
N PRO A 137 12.75 -16.75 -7.51
CA PRO A 137 12.91 -15.83 -6.39
C PRO A 137 13.20 -16.60 -5.10
N ASP A 138 13.72 -15.90 -4.09
CA ASP A 138 13.69 -16.41 -2.72
C ASP A 138 12.27 -16.26 -2.15
N TYR A 139 11.51 -17.34 -2.18
CA TYR A 139 10.15 -17.39 -1.65
C TYR A 139 10.08 -17.17 -0.14
N ALA A 140 11.12 -17.54 0.61
CA ALA A 140 11.13 -17.36 2.06
C ALA A 140 11.25 -15.86 2.40
N THR A 141 12.16 -15.16 1.72
CA THR A 141 12.27 -13.69 1.83
C THR A 141 11.00 -13.01 1.33
N GLY A 142 10.40 -13.49 0.24
CA GLY A 142 9.13 -12.97 -0.26
C GLY A 142 7.99 -13.08 0.76
N ALA A 143 7.86 -14.22 1.44
CA ALA A 143 6.86 -14.39 2.50
C ALA A 143 7.10 -13.47 3.70
N ILE A 144 8.37 -13.24 4.07
CA ILE A 144 8.73 -12.27 5.12
C ILE A 144 8.29 -10.86 4.72
N TYR A 145 8.57 -10.44 3.49
CA TYR A 145 8.15 -9.12 3.00
C TYR A 145 6.63 -9.00 2.87
N ASP A 146 5.95 -10.09 2.52
CA ASP A 146 4.49 -10.14 2.45
C ASP A 146 3.85 -9.82 3.81
N ASP A 147 4.33 -10.47 4.87
CA ASP A 147 3.87 -10.20 6.23
C ASP A 147 4.31 -8.81 6.71
N LEU A 148 5.58 -8.45 6.53
CA LEU A 148 6.17 -7.23 7.09
C LEU A 148 5.62 -5.94 6.46
N LEU A 149 5.48 -5.90 5.14
CA LEU A 149 5.15 -4.67 4.40
C LEU A 149 3.65 -4.53 4.10
N PHE A 150 2.92 -5.64 4.03
CA PHE A 150 1.56 -5.65 3.50
C PHE A 150 0.55 -6.26 4.48
N PHE A 151 0.62 -7.56 4.73
CA PHE A 151 -0.42 -8.28 5.46
C PHE A 151 -0.54 -7.86 6.92
N CYS A 152 0.58 -7.74 7.65
CA CYS A 152 0.53 -7.31 9.04
C CYS A 152 0.20 -5.83 9.21
N PRO A 153 0.74 -4.88 8.42
CA PRO A 153 0.26 -3.50 8.44
C PRO A 153 -1.25 -3.36 8.18
N ALA A 154 -1.81 -4.08 7.20
CA ALA A 154 -3.26 -4.11 6.96
C ALA A 154 -4.04 -4.63 8.17
N THR A 155 -3.51 -5.65 8.85
CA THR A 155 -4.08 -6.23 10.08
C THR A 155 -4.02 -5.25 11.26
N GLN A 156 -2.91 -4.52 11.42
CA GLN A 156 -2.76 -3.49 12.44
C GLN A 156 -3.72 -2.32 12.22
N SER A 157 -3.88 -1.84 10.98
CA SER A 157 -4.87 -0.82 10.63
C SER A 157 -6.28 -1.30 10.96
N THR A 158 -6.64 -2.53 10.60
CA THR A 158 -7.94 -3.13 10.93
C THR A 158 -8.19 -3.17 12.44
N ALA A 159 -7.20 -3.61 13.23
CA ALA A 159 -7.30 -3.67 14.68
C ALA A 159 -7.45 -2.28 15.31
N LEU A 160 -6.74 -1.27 14.80
CA LEU A 160 -6.88 0.11 15.28
C LEU A 160 -8.26 0.69 14.96
N ARG A 161 -8.77 0.41 13.76
CA ARG A 161 -10.10 0.85 13.31
C ARG A 161 -11.21 0.24 14.16
N ASP A 162 -11.14 -1.07 14.45
CA ASP A 162 -12.07 -1.75 15.37
C ASP A 162 -12.03 -1.12 16.79
N ARG A 163 -10.83 -0.95 17.36
CA ARG A 163 -10.64 -0.29 18.67
C ARG A 163 -11.17 1.13 18.75
N THR A 164 -11.35 1.79 17.61
CA THR A 164 -11.86 3.16 17.50
C THR A 164 -13.25 3.24 16.88
N GLY A 165 -13.96 2.11 16.79
CA GLY A 165 -15.37 2.01 16.37
C GLY A 165 -15.61 2.31 14.89
N GLN A 166 -14.66 1.97 14.02
CA GLN A 166 -14.74 2.23 12.58
C GLN A 166 -14.91 0.95 11.78
N GLN A 167 -15.87 0.98 10.84
CA GLN A 167 -16.18 -0.16 9.99
C GLN A 167 -15.06 -0.46 9.01
N THR A 168 -14.69 -1.73 8.92
CA THR A 168 -13.62 -2.20 8.02
C THR A 168 -14.08 -3.44 7.28
N TYR A 169 -13.86 -3.46 5.97
CA TYR A 169 -14.12 -4.60 5.10
C TYR A 169 -12.79 -5.07 4.55
N ARG A 170 -12.45 -6.35 4.77
CA ARG A 170 -11.16 -6.91 4.35
C ARG A 170 -11.28 -7.69 3.06
N PHE A 171 -10.30 -7.56 2.18
CA PHE A 171 -10.13 -8.47 1.05
C PHE A 171 -8.72 -9.09 0.99
N MET A 172 -8.64 -10.23 0.29
CA MET A 172 -7.41 -10.86 -0.14
C MET A 172 -7.53 -11.15 -1.64
N TYR A 173 -6.70 -10.54 -2.49
CA TYR A 173 -6.66 -10.91 -3.91
C TYR A 173 -5.73 -12.11 -4.10
N ALA A 174 -6.26 -13.19 -4.63
CA ALA A 174 -5.56 -14.47 -4.81
C ALA A 174 -5.62 -14.97 -6.28
N GLY A 175 -5.96 -14.08 -7.22
CA GLY A 175 -6.02 -14.39 -8.64
C GLY A 175 -4.64 -14.60 -9.25
N ASN A 176 -4.36 -15.82 -9.73
CA ASN A 176 -3.13 -16.16 -10.45
C ASN A 176 -3.41 -16.25 -11.96
N PHE A 177 -3.49 -15.09 -12.61
CA PHE A 177 -3.79 -14.99 -14.04
C PHE A 177 -2.55 -14.57 -14.84
N THR A 178 -2.12 -15.42 -15.78
CA THR A 178 -0.84 -15.29 -16.50
C THR A 178 -0.71 -14.03 -17.35
N ASN A 179 -1.81 -13.46 -17.82
CA ASN A 179 -1.81 -12.21 -18.60
C ASN A 179 -1.42 -10.99 -17.74
N VAL A 180 -1.86 -10.93 -16.48
CA VAL A 180 -1.56 -9.82 -15.54
C VAL A 180 -0.36 -10.09 -14.65
N SER A 181 -0.02 -11.36 -14.40
CA SER A 181 1.18 -11.78 -13.67
C SER A 181 2.37 -12.01 -14.63
N PRO A 182 3.37 -11.11 -14.68
CA PRO A 182 4.37 -11.12 -15.74
C PRO A 182 5.38 -12.26 -15.63
N ARG A 183 5.41 -12.98 -14.50
CA ARG A 183 6.23 -14.16 -14.27
C ARG A 183 5.36 -15.26 -13.68
N PHE A 184 5.57 -16.50 -14.11
CA PHE A 184 4.77 -17.64 -13.65
C PHE A 184 4.81 -17.84 -12.12
N TRP A 185 5.90 -17.43 -11.47
CA TRP A 185 6.11 -17.56 -10.03
C TRP A 185 5.60 -16.38 -9.20
N LEU A 186 5.24 -15.25 -9.83
CA LEU A 186 4.78 -14.07 -9.10
C LEU A 186 3.37 -14.25 -8.52
N GLY A 187 2.52 -15.05 -9.18
CA GLY A 187 1.17 -15.30 -8.71
C GLY A 187 0.33 -14.02 -8.63
N ALA A 188 -0.43 -13.89 -7.55
CA ALA A 188 -1.11 -12.67 -7.14
C ALA A 188 -0.12 -11.72 -6.45
N TYR A 189 0.80 -11.15 -7.24
CA TYR A 189 1.83 -10.24 -6.75
C TYR A 189 1.30 -8.82 -6.50
N HIS A 190 2.12 -7.98 -5.87
CA HIS A 190 1.78 -6.58 -5.60
C HIS A 190 1.32 -5.79 -6.83
N GLY A 191 0.10 -5.25 -6.79
CA GLY A 191 -0.52 -4.49 -7.88
C GLY A 191 -1.21 -5.34 -8.96
N SER A 192 -1.23 -6.67 -8.83
CA SER A 192 -1.87 -7.57 -9.80
C SER A 192 -3.40 -7.56 -9.80
N GLU A 193 -4.00 -7.04 -8.74
CA GLU A 193 -5.43 -6.81 -8.54
C GLU A 193 -5.92 -5.55 -9.28
N GLN A 194 -5.04 -4.56 -9.48
CA GLN A 194 -5.39 -3.27 -10.09
C GLN A 194 -6.01 -3.41 -11.49
N PRO A 195 -5.47 -4.23 -12.42
CA PRO A 195 -6.11 -4.42 -13.72
C PRO A 195 -7.52 -5.02 -13.63
N LEU A 196 -7.83 -5.78 -12.58
CA LEU A 196 -9.15 -6.37 -12.35
C LEU A 196 -10.11 -5.30 -11.82
N VAL A 197 -9.67 -4.46 -10.88
CA VAL A 197 -10.44 -3.32 -10.35
C VAL A 197 -10.78 -2.32 -11.47
N PHE A 198 -9.85 -2.06 -12.38
CA PHE A 198 -10.06 -1.10 -13.48
C PHE A 198 -10.61 -1.72 -14.77
N GLY A 199 -10.83 -3.03 -14.82
CA GLY A 199 -11.31 -3.72 -16.02
C GLY A 199 -10.32 -3.67 -17.21
N THR A 200 -9.03 -3.47 -16.94
CA THR A 200 -7.96 -3.33 -17.95
C THR A 200 -7.13 -4.60 -18.12
N TYR A 201 -7.43 -5.66 -17.38
CA TYR A 201 -6.77 -6.97 -17.44
C TYR A 201 -6.63 -7.58 -18.86
N PRO A 202 -7.54 -7.37 -19.84
CA PRO A 202 -7.33 -7.88 -21.21
C PRO A 202 -6.25 -7.13 -21.99
N ASN A 203 -5.83 -5.94 -21.55
CA ASN A 203 -4.85 -5.09 -22.25
C ASN A 203 -3.40 -5.46 -21.95
N TYR A 204 -3.15 -6.50 -21.14
CA TYR A 204 -1.83 -6.82 -20.61
C TYR A 204 -1.04 -7.78 -21.53
N ARG A 205 -0.99 -9.10 -21.25
CA ARG A 205 -0.15 -10.07 -22.01
C ARG A 205 -0.91 -11.23 -22.63
N GLY A 206 -2.22 -11.08 -22.86
CA GLY A 206 -3.01 -12.10 -23.54
C GLY A 206 -4.47 -12.11 -23.14
N ASN A 207 -5.17 -13.12 -23.63
CA ASN A 207 -6.59 -13.32 -23.37
C ASN A 207 -6.83 -13.69 -21.91
N SER A 208 -7.90 -13.12 -21.37
CA SER A 208 -8.34 -13.37 -20.01
C SER A 208 -9.18 -14.64 -19.92
N THR A 209 -9.09 -15.32 -18.77
CA THR A 209 -9.90 -16.52 -18.51
C THR A 209 -11.32 -16.14 -18.09
N GLN A 210 -12.28 -17.06 -18.21
CA GLN A 210 -13.65 -16.80 -17.73
C GLN A 210 -13.68 -16.43 -16.24
N LEU A 211 -12.90 -17.13 -15.40
CA LEU A 211 -12.77 -16.81 -13.99
C LEU A 211 -12.24 -15.39 -13.77
N GLU A 212 -11.31 -14.93 -14.61
CA GLU A 212 -10.74 -13.59 -14.54
C GLU A 212 -11.78 -12.51 -14.89
N TYR A 213 -12.58 -12.73 -15.95
CA TYR A 213 -13.71 -11.85 -16.30
C TYR A 213 -14.69 -11.73 -15.13
N GLU A 214 -15.08 -12.85 -14.54
CA GLU A 214 -16.02 -12.89 -13.42
C GLU A 214 -15.43 -12.28 -12.14
N THR A 215 -14.13 -12.50 -11.89
CA THR A 215 -13.42 -11.90 -10.75
C THR A 215 -13.36 -10.38 -10.89
N SER A 216 -13.01 -9.87 -12.08
CA SER A 216 -13.00 -8.43 -12.35
C SER A 216 -14.39 -7.81 -12.19
N ALA A 217 -15.44 -8.48 -12.65
CA ALA A 217 -16.82 -8.02 -12.46
C ALA A 217 -17.18 -7.97 -10.96
N ALA A 218 -16.87 -9.01 -10.19
CA ALA A 218 -17.13 -9.05 -8.75
C ALA A 218 -16.40 -7.95 -7.97
N MET A 219 -15.14 -7.67 -8.32
CA MET A 219 -14.36 -6.58 -7.71
C MET A 219 -14.93 -5.21 -8.10
N GLN A 220 -15.21 -4.96 -9.38
CA GLN A 220 -15.79 -3.70 -9.85
C GLN A 220 -17.16 -3.44 -9.21
N ASP A 221 -18.02 -4.45 -9.14
CA ASP A 221 -19.33 -4.34 -8.48
C ASP A 221 -19.18 -3.94 -7.01
N ALA A 222 -18.21 -4.53 -6.30
CA ALA A 222 -17.97 -4.19 -4.90
C ALA A 222 -17.41 -2.78 -4.70
N TRP A 223 -16.41 -2.37 -5.49
CA TRP A 223 -15.82 -1.02 -5.43
C TRP A 223 -16.85 0.06 -5.77
N VAL A 224 -17.65 -0.15 -6.83
CA VAL A 224 -18.72 0.77 -7.21
C VAL A 224 -19.82 0.81 -6.15
N THR A 225 -20.17 -0.34 -5.57
CA THR A 225 -21.16 -0.42 -4.49
C THR A 225 -20.70 0.35 -3.26
N PHE A 226 -19.44 0.21 -2.86
CA PHE A 226 -18.86 0.97 -1.76
C PHE A 226 -18.82 2.47 -2.06
N ALA A 227 -18.36 2.86 -3.25
CA ALA A 227 -18.30 4.27 -3.65
C ALA A 227 -19.69 4.94 -3.68
N ARG A 228 -20.74 4.19 -4.06
CA ARG A 228 -22.11 4.73 -4.14
C ARG A 228 -22.84 4.74 -2.79
N ASN A 229 -22.69 3.66 -2.02
CA ASN A 229 -23.59 3.36 -0.90
C ASN A 229 -22.83 3.14 0.42
N GLY A 230 -21.50 3.27 0.42
CA GLY A 230 -20.63 3.01 1.57
C GLY A 230 -20.78 1.59 2.10
N ALA A 231 -20.63 1.47 3.41
CA ALA A 231 -20.76 0.22 4.17
C ALA A 231 -22.11 -0.50 3.96
N ALA A 232 -23.22 0.24 3.98
CA ALA A 232 -24.55 -0.32 3.78
C ALA A 232 -24.69 -1.02 2.41
N GLY A 233 -24.00 -0.51 1.39
CA GLY A 233 -23.93 -1.16 0.09
C GLY A 233 -23.21 -2.51 0.15
N LEU A 234 -22.05 -2.55 0.81
CA LEU A 234 -21.26 -3.78 0.98
C LEU A 234 -22.03 -4.83 1.78
N GLU A 235 -22.72 -4.43 2.85
CA GLU A 235 -23.57 -5.33 3.63
C GLU A 235 -24.73 -5.89 2.80
N ALA A 236 -25.38 -5.06 1.98
CA ALA A 236 -26.48 -5.48 1.12
C ALA A 236 -26.04 -6.50 0.05
N MET A 237 -24.78 -6.45 -0.41
CA MET A 237 -24.19 -7.47 -1.29
C MET A 237 -23.60 -8.68 -0.53
N GLY A 238 -23.81 -8.73 0.80
CA GLY A 238 -23.33 -9.82 1.64
C GLY A 238 -21.83 -9.79 1.93
N TRP A 239 -21.14 -8.67 1.71
CA TRP A 239 -19.78 -8.46 2.21
C TRP A 239 -19.87 -7.90 3.62
N LYS A 240 -19.48 -8.71 4.60
CA LYS A 240 -19.58 -8.38 6.02
C LYS A 240 -18.39 -7.54 6.48
N GLU A 241 -18.65 -6.69 7.47
CA GLU A 241 -17.58 -6.07 8.27
C GLU A 241 -16.66 -7.16 8.86
N HIS A 242 -15.38 -6.85 8.95
CA HIS A 242 -14.35 -7.75 9.45
C HIS A 242 -13.56 -7.09 10.57
N ASN A 243 -13.60 -7.72 11.74
CA ASN A 243 -12.65 -7.53 12.82
C ASN A 243 -11.64 -8.67 12.82
N VAL A 244 -10.43 -8.40 13.32
CA VAL A 244 -9.34 -9.39 13.38
C VAL A 244 -9.80 -10.70 14.04
N GLY A 245 -9.53 -11.82 13.38
CA GLY A 245 -9.89 -13.15 13.83
C GLY A 245 -11.24 -13.67 13.31
N GLN A 246 -12.02 -12.84 12.60
CA GLN A 246 -13.27 -13.26 11.98
C GLN A 246 -13.06 -13.96 10.64
N ALA A 247 -14.10 -14.63 10.14
CA ALA A 247 -14.11 -15.33 8.85
C ALA A 247 -14.82 -14.51 7.76
N ASN A 248 -14.55 -13.20 7.72
CA ASN A 248 -15.25 -12.23 6.86
C ASN A 248 -14.30 -11.55 5.85
N ILE A 249 -13.13 -12.14 5.57
CA ILE A 249 -12.22 -11.63 4.55
C ILE A 249 -12.69 -12.11 3.18
N ARG A 250 -12.97 -11.17 2.27
CA ARG A 250 -13.39 -11.46 0.90
C ARG A 250 -12.17 -11.85 0.06
N GLU A 251 -12.05 -13.12 -0.27
CA GLU A 251 -11.04 -13.60 -1.21
C GLU A 251 -11.55 -13.49 -2.65
N PHE A 252 -10.75 -12.91 -3.54
CA PHE A 252 -11.05 -12.77 -4.97
C PHE A 252 -10.12 -13.64 -5.83
N GLY A 253 -10.68 -14.29 -6.85
CA GLY A 253 -9.90 -14.95 -7.92
C GLY A 253 -9.31 -16.33 -7.60
N ALA A 254 -9.52 -16.88 -6.41
CA ALA A 254 -9.04 -18.21 -6.02
C ALA A 254 -10.01 -19.33 -6.43
N GLY A 255 -10.01 -19.70 -7.71
CA GLY A 255 -10.85 -20.77 -8.27
C GLY A 255 -12.34 -20.42 -8.39
N VAL A 256 -12.80 -19.40 -7.67
CA VAL A 256 -14.11 -18.75 -7.80
C VAL A 256 -13.92 -17.23 -7.80
N PRO A 257 -14.87 -16.45 -8.36
CA PRO A 257 -14.73 -14.99 -8.46
C PRO A 257 -14.56 -14.32 -7.10
N ALA A 258 -15.35 -14.76 -6.11
CA ALA A 258 -15.37 -14.22 -4.76
C ALA A 258 -15.86 -15.28 -3.76
N ARG A 259 -15.26 -15.33 -2.58
CA ARG A 259 -15.76 -16.09 -1.41
C ARG A 259 -15.25 -15.46 -0.11
N ASP A 260 -15.92 -15.74 1.00
CA ASP A 260 -15.41 -15.34 2.32
C ASP A 260 -14.49 -16.43 2.89
N ILE A 261 -13.36 -16.03 3.46
CA ILE A 261 -12.36 -16.90 4.09
C ILE A 261 -12.01 -16.41 5.50
N SER A 262 -11.35 -17.28 6.26
CA SER A 262 -10.70 -16.91 7.54
C SER A 262 -9.20 -16.89 7.37
N LEU A 263 -8.57 -15.81 7.85
CA LEU A 263 -7.11 -15.72 8.02
C LEU A 263 -6.74 -15.51 9.50
N ALA A 264 -7.62 -15.92 10.43
CA ALA A 264 -7.48 -15.65 11.86
C ALA A 264 -6.11 -16.05 12.45
N GLU A 265 -5.59 -17.22 12.06
CA GLU A 265 -4.27 -17.68 12.52
C GLU A 265 -3.12 -16.81 12.02
N ARG A 266 -3.22 -16.28 10.80
CA ARG A 266 -2.21 -15.39 10.21
C ARG A 266 -2.32 -14.00 10.83
N GLU A 267 -3.53 -13.46 10.98
CA GLU A 267 -3.76 -12.18 11.63
C GLU A 267 -3.29 -12.19 13.10
N ALA A 268 -3.49 -13.29 13.82
CA ALA A 268 -3.03 -13.42 15.21
C ALA A 268 -1.49 -13.25 15.33
N LYS A 269 -0.71 -13.77 14.37
CA LYS A 269 0.75 -13.63 14.36
C LYS A 269 1.20 -12.17 14.20
N CYS A 270 0.41 -11.36 13.49
CA CYS A 270 0.70 -9.94 13.29
C CYS A 270 0.52 -9.09 14.56
N LEU A 271 -0.28 -9.55 15.52
CA LEU A 271 -0.57 -8.82 16.76
C LEU A 271 0.27 -9.28 17.96
N THR A 272 1.00 -10.39 17.83
CA THR A 272 1.86 -10.93 18.90
C THR A 272 3.30 -10.42 18.86
N THR A 273 3.71 -9.81 17.74
CA THR A 273 5.05 -9.23 17.60
C THR A 273 4.99 -7.76 18.03
N PRO A 274 5.80 -7.31 19.01
CA PRO A 274 5.89 -5.89 19.34
C PRO A 274 6.23 -5.10 18.08
N ALA A 275 5.56 -3.97 17.85
CA ALA A 275 6.05 -2.98 16.89
C ALA A 275 7.52 -2.69 17.25
N ALA A 276 8.41 -2.75 16.27
CA ALA A 276 9.81 -2.42 16.51
C ALA A 276 9.87 -0.97 17.02
N GLU A 277 10.42 -0.78 18.23
CA GLU A 277 10.72 0.53 18.80
C GLU A 277 11.76 1.29 17.97
#